data_AF-A0AA36MEQ3-F1
#
_entry.id   AF-A0AA36MEQ3-F1
#
_cell.length_a   1.000
_cell.length_b   1.000
_cell.length_c   1.000
_cell.angle_alpha   90.00
_cell.angle_beta   90.00
_cell.angle_gamma   90.00
#
_symmetry.space_group_name_H-M   'P 1'
#
loop_
_entity.id
_entity.type
_entity.pdbx_description
1 polymer ?
#
loop_
_entity_poly.entity_id
_entity_poly.type
_entity_poly.pdbx_seq_one_letter_code
_entity_poly.pdbx_strand_id
1 'polypeptide(L)'
;MIGTLNEKVFPVFLAPTQLESTHSISHRLGRKVSYAPRFSEGAALTTVANRLGVETIGSVFSNTLQTDRAATTIKSYKAELQRFIAWKESTRISPLPLPKARNLYLAKCAFEGRNKFLPTLAASLNYFCGSLSGADIEIQRSILEAERGTAPEVKHRTKIDQKSMRTLVLEGLSSRDAKVTQAATLALLQFKALQLVRHNFSA
;
A
#
# COMPACT_ATOMS: atom_id res chain seq x y z
N MET A 1 10.72 15.49 56.24
CA MET A 1 11.07 14.44 55.27
C MET A 1 10.02 14.50 54.16
N ILE A 2 10.23 15.28 53.09
CA ILE A 2 10.95 14.92 51.84
C ILE A 2 10.41 13.58 51.29
N GLY A 3 9.78 13.48 50.12
CA GLY A 3 9.64 14.47 49.05
C GLY A 3 8.72 14.03 47.90
N THR A 4 8.41 15.03 47.07
CA THR A 4 8.38 15.01 45.59
C THR A 4 7.88 13.75 44.87
N LEU A 5 6.67 13.87 44.30
CA LEU A 5 6.20 13.06 43.18
C LEU A 5 7.06 13.37 41.95
N ASN A 6 7.83 12.37 41.52
CA ASN A 6 8.71 12.44 40.37
C ASN A 6 7.94 12.02 39.11
N GLU A 7 7.98 12.88 38.09
CA GLU A 7 7.67 12.54 36.71
C GLU A 7 8.57 11.43 36.18
N LYS A 8 8.14 10.83 35.06
CA LYS A 8 8.77 9.77 34.25
C LYS A 8 8.37 8.39 34.77
N VAL A 9 7.86 7.49 33.93
CA VAL A 9 8.66 6.83 32.89
C VAL A 9 7.71 6.19 31.84
N PHE A 10 7.71 6.71 30.61
CA PHE A 10 7.52 5.88 29.41
C PHE A 10 8.81 5.09 29.19
N PRO A 11 8.74 3.80 28.85
CA PRO A 11 9.25 3.36 27.54
C PRO A 11 8.38 2.19 27.01
N VAL A 12 8.27 1.89 25.73
CA VAL A 12 9.34 1.47 24.83
C VAL A 12 8.90 1.86 23.42
N PHE A 13 9.55 2.89 22.89
CA PHE A 13 9.62 3.14 21.45
C PHE A 13 10.36 1.94 20.84
N LEU A 14 9.65 1.12 20.05
CA LEU A 14 10.30 0.05 19.28
C LEU A 14 11.33 0.69 18.35
N ALA A 15 12.55 0.15 18.43
CA ALA A 15 13.74 0.64 17.76
C ALA A 15 13.57 0.84 16.24
N PRO A 16 14.26 1.82 15.64
CA PRO A 16 14.25 2.06 14.21
C PRO A 16 15.20 1.09 13.51
N THR A 17 14.68 -0.04 13.02
CA THR A 17 15.44 -0.97 12.18
C THR A 17 14.73 -1.24 10.87
N GLN A 18 14.66 -0.22 10.00
CA GLN A 18 14.74 -0.36 8.55
C GLN A 18 15.08 1.02 7.95
N LEU A 19 16.29 1.49 8.25
CA LEU A 19 16.92 2.62 7.55
C LEU A 19 17.39 2.13 6.17
N GLU A 20 16.47 1.63 5.35
CA GLU A 20 16.71 1.59 3.91
C GLU A 20 16.46 3.00 3.39
N SER A 21 17.53 3.78 3.43
CA SER A 21 17.58 5.10 2.82
C SER A 21 17.01 5.04 1.41
N THR A 22 16.37 6.12 0.98
CA THR A 22 15.96 6.36 -0.40
C THR A 22 17.09 6.15 -1.43
N HIS A 23 18.35 6.08 -0.96
CA HIS A 23 19.51 5.66 -1.73
C HIS A 23 19.52 4.17 -2.13
N SER A 24 18.92 3.25 -1.36
CA SER A 24 18.95 1.80 -1.64
C SER A 24 18.06 1.38 -2.81
N ILE A 25 16.97 2.13 -3.05
CA ILE A 25 16.05 1.89 -4.18
C ILE A 25 16.74 2.30 -5.49
N SER A 26 17.44 3.45 -5.50
CA SER A 26 18.24 3.90 -6.64
C SER A 26 19.40 2.96 -6.98
N HIS A 27 19.99 2.30 -5.99
CA HIS A 27 21.16 1.43 -6.19
C HIS A 27 20.80 0.01 -6.66
N ARG A 28 19.57 -0.46 -6.41
CA ARG A 28 19.12 -1.82 -6.78
C ARG A 28 18.39 -1.93 -8.12
N LEU A 29 18.03 -0.81 -8.75
CA LEU A 29 17.15 -0.79 -9.94
C LEU A 29 17.84 -0.31 -11.23
N GLY A 30 19.17 -0.35 -11.26
CA GLY A 30 19.96 0.04 -12.42
C GLY A 30 19.99 1.57 -12.64
N ARG A 31 21.16 2.09 -13.05
CA ARG A 31 21.47 3.53 -13.22
C ARG A 31 20.58 4.33 -14.21
N LYS A 32 19.44 3.81 -14.69
CA LYS A 32 18.64 4.43 -15.78
C LYS A 32 17.11 4.37 -15.60
N VAL A 33 16.57 4.21 -14.39
CA VAL A 33 15.12 4.33 -14.18
C VAL A 33 14.80 5.76 -13.73
N SER A 34 14.12 6.53 -14.59
CA SER A 34 13.59 7.85 -14.24
C SER A 34 12.44 7.65 -13.24
N TYR A 35 12.67 8.03 -11.99
CA TYR A 35 11.65 7.99 -10.94
C TYR A 35 10.63 9.13 -11.09
N ALA A 36 9.49 9.01 -10.42
CA ALA A 36 8.52 10.09 -10.32
C ALA A 36 9.21 11.38 -9.80
N PRO A 37 8.91 12.56 -10.38
CA PRO A 37 9.56 13.83 -10.04
C PRO A 37 9.63 14.12 -8.54
N ARG A 38 8.58 13.76 -7.80
CA ARG A 38 8.50 13.94 -6.34
C ARG A 38 9.64 13.26 -5.56
N PHE A 39 10.19 12.14 -6.04
CA PHE A 39 11.29 11.47 -5.34
C PHE A 39 12.63 12.17 -5.60
N SER A 40 12.85 12.66 -6.82
CA SER A 40 14.02 13.48 -7.15
C SER A 40 13.97 14.85 -6.48
N GLU A 41 12.80 15.50 -6.46
CA GLU A 41 12.56 16.77 -5.78
C GLU A 41 12.74 16.61 -4.27
N GLY A 42 12.18 15.55 -3.69
CA GLY A 42 12.39 15.20 -2.29
C GLY A 42 13.86 15.04 -1.91
N ALA A 43 14.62 14.28 -2.71
CA ALA A 43 16.05 14.11 -2.49
C ALA A 43 16.85 15.41 -2.63
N ALA A 44 16.47 16.27 -3.58
CA ALA A 44 17.07 17.58 -3.76
C ALA A 44 16.80 18.49 -2.55
N LEU A 45 15.55 18.54 -2.07
CA LEU A 45 15.15 19.31 -0.89
C LEU A 45 15.86 18.83 0.37
N THR A 46 15.99 17.51 0.58
CA THR A 46 16.78 16.95 1.67
C THR A 46 18.24 17.36 1.59
N THR A 47 18.83 17.35 0.38
CA THR A 47 20.22 17.77 0.17
C THR A 47 20.42 19.26 0.49
N VAL A 48 19.49 20.12 0.07
CA VAL A 48 19.53 21.55 0.37
C VAL A 48 19.36 21.80 1.88
N ALA A 49 18.41 21.13 2.52
CA ALA A 49 18.19 21.25 3.97
C ALA A 49 19.44 20.86 4.78
N ASN A 50 20.10 19.76 4.39
CA ASN A 50 21.34 19.32 5.03
C ASN A 50 22.49 20.33 4.82
N ARG A 51 22.61 20.91 3.61
CA ARG A 51 23.63 21.95 3.32
C ARG A 51 23.41 23.23 4.11
N LEU A 52 22.16 23.57 4.41
CA LEU A 52 21.79 24.73 5.22
C LEU A 52 21.85 24.46 6.73
N GLY A 53 22.29 23.27 7.15
CA GLY A 53 22.38 22.88 8.57
C GLY A 53 21.02 22.60 9.23
N VAL A 54 19.95 22.43 8.44
CA VAL A 54 18.59 22.17 8.92
C VAL A 54 18.19 20.71 8.68
N GLU A 55 18.97 19.79 9.25
CA GLU A 55 18.83 18.34 9.07
C GLU A 55 17.47 17.80 9.53
N THR A 56 16.85 18.45 10.52
CA THR A 56 15.49 18.13 10.98
C THR A 56 14.48 18.24 9.84
N ILE A 57 14.59 19.25 8.98
CA ILE A 57 13.70 19.42 7.84
C ILE A 57 13.98 18.36 6.76
N GLY A 58 15.25 18.02 6.52
CA GLY A 58 15.62 16.94 5.59
C GLY A 58 15.07 15.57 6.01
N SER A 59 15.07 15.28 7.31
CA SER A 59 14.45 14.07 7.86
C SER A 59 12.93 14.10 7.77
N VAL A 60 12.28 15.25 8.00
CA VAL A 60 10.84 15.43 7.78
C VAL A 60 10.47 15.12 6.33
N PHE A 61 11.16 15.71 5.35
CA PHE A 61 10.87 15.45 3.93
C PHE A 61 10.98 13.97 3.58
N SER A 62 12.08 13.34 4.01
CA SER A 62 12.31 11.91 3.78
C SER A 62 11.24 11.04 4.43
N ASN A 63 10.82 11.38 5.65
CA ASN A 63 9.75 10.67 6.35
C ASN A 63 8.40 10.88 5.67
N THR A 64 8.02 12.11 5.30
CA THR A 64 6.74 12.37 4.61
C THR A 64 6.62 11.61 3.29
N LEU A 65 7.70 11.45 2.53
CA LEU A 65 7.69 10.66 1.29
C LEU A 65 7.51 9.16 1.54
N GLN A 66 7.85 8.67 2.73
CA GLN A 66 7.66 7.28 3.14
C GLN A 66 6.34 7.05 3.89
N THR A 67 5.71 8.09 4.43
CA THR A 67 4.44 8.02 5.17
C THR A 67 3.24 8.54 4.38
N ASP A 68 3.40 8.93 3.12
CA ASP A 68 2.30 9.41 2.27
C ASP A 68 1.21 8.34 2.01
N ARG A 69 1.55 7.07 2.26
CA ARG A 69 0.68 5.90 2.14
C ARG A 69 0.88 4.96 3.32
N ALA A 70 -0.11 4.11 3.54
CA ALA A 70 0.00 3.03 4.53
C ALA A 70 1.19 2.13 4.21
N ALA A 71 1.93 1.70 5.24
CA ALA A 71 3.12 0.87 5.09
C ALA A 71 2.85 -0.44 4.31
N THR A 72 1.67 -1.03 4.51
CA THR A 72 1.22 -2.22 3.77
C THR A 72 1.07 -1.95 2.27
N THR A 73 0.50 -0.80 1.89
CA THR A 73 0.37 -0.37 0.50
C THR A 73 1.73 -0.15 -0.15
N ILE A 74 2.64 0.54 0.53
CA ILE A 74 4.00 0.77 0.02
C ILE A 74 4.74 -0.55 -0.19
N LYS A 75 4.63 -1.49 0.76
CA LYS A 75 5.22 -2.83 0.63
C LYS A 75 4.70 -3.56 -0.61
N SER A 76 3.38 -3.55 -0.82
CA SER A 76 2.76 -4.15 -2.01
C SER A 76 3.23 -3.46 -3.30
N TYR A 77 3.28 -2.13 -3.33
CA TYR A 77 3.73 -1.39 -4.51
C TYR A 77 5.20 -1.67 -4.82
N LYS A 78 6.08 -1.74 -3.81
CA LYS A 78 7.49 -2.09 -3.97
C LYS A 78 7.64 -3.48 -4.59
N ALA A 79 6.86 -4.46 -4.12
CA ALA A 79 6.89 -5.82 -4.66
C ALA A 79 6.50 -5.85 -6.14
N GLU A 80 5.46 -5.12 -6.56
CA GLU A 80 5.08 -5.04 -7.97
C GLU A 80 6.13 -4.31 -8.82
N LEU A 81 6.73 -3.22 -8.30
CA LEU A 81 7.82 -2.51 -8.99
C LEU A 81 9.02 -3.44 -9.24
N GLN A 82 9.41 -4.23 -8.25
CA GLN A 82 10.51 -5.19 -8.38
C GLN A 82 10.21 -6.24 -9.45
N ARG A 83 8.97 -6.76 -9.50
CA ARG A 83 8.55 -7.71 -10.55
C ARG A 83 8.58 -7.06 -11.93
N PHE A 84 8.14 -5.81 -12.05
CA PHE A 84 8.21 -5.06 -13.30
C PHE A 84 9.66 -4.89 -13.78
N ILE A 85 10.58 -4.55 -12.88
CA ILE A 85 11.98 -4.32 -13.25
C ILE A 85 12.68 -5.64 -13.60
N ALA A 86 12.50 -6.68 -12.80
CA ALA A 86 13.01 -8.01 -13.13
C ALA A 86 12.45 -8.51 -14.48
N TRP A 87 11.18 -8.26 -14.76
CA TRP A 87 10.60 -8.56 -16.08
C TRP A 87 11.25 -7.76 -17.20
N LYS A 88 11.40 -6.44 -17.04
CA LYS A 88 11.99 -5.55 -18.06
C LYS A 88 13.45 -5.89 -18.35
N GLU A 89 14.21 -6.33 -17.34
CA GLU A 89 15.62 -6.73 -17.46
C GLU A 89 15.79 -8.13 -18.05
N SER A 90 14.91 -9.08 -17.70
CA SER A 90 14.96 -10.46 -18.21
C SER A 90 14.52 -10.63 -19.65
N THR A 91 13.96 -9.60 -20.27
CA THR A 91 13.37 -9.66 -21.60
C THR A 91 14.08 -8.71 -22.58
N ARG A 92 13.95 -8.97 -23.89
CA ARG A 92 14.54 -8.15 -24.97
C ARG A 92 13.94 -6.73 -25.09
N ILE A 93 13.07 -6.33 -24.16
CA ILE A 93 12.42 -5.02 -24.10
C ILE A 93 13.14 -4.04 -23.17
N SER A 94 14.30 -4.40 -22.63
CA SER A 94 15.17 -3.49 -21.90
C SER A 94 15.45 -2.14 -22.61
N PRO A 95 15.55 -2.03 -23.95
CA PRO A 95 15.73 -0.73 -24.61
C PRO A 95 14.45 0.11 -24.72
N LEU A 96 13.27 -0.45 -24.41
CA LEU A 96 12.03 0.32 -24.53
C LEU A 96 11.97 1.48 -23.52
N PRO A 97 11.44 2.65 -23.94
CA PRO A 97 11.11 3.73 -23.04
C PRO A 97 10.19 3.26 -21.91
N LEU A 98 10.40 3.79 -20.71
CA LEU A 98 9.66 3.42 -19.51
C LEU A 98 8.13 3.51 -19.67
N PRO A 99 7.54 4.55 -20.29
CA PRO A 99 6.10 4.62 -20.54
C PRO A 99 5.56 3.42 -21.33
N LYS A 100 6.23 3.07 -22.43
CA LYS A 100 5.85 1.94 -23.30
C LYS A 100 6.03 0.60 -22.60
N ALA A 101 7.13 0.43 -21.86
CA ALA A 101 7.40 -0.78 -21.09
C ALA A 101 6.32 -1.02 -20.02
N ARG A 102 5.81 0.03 -19.38
CA ARG A 102 4.72 -0.08 -18.39
C ARG A 102 3.42 -0.56 -19.01
N ASN A 103 3.02 0.01 -20.14
CA ASN A 103 1.81 -0.41 -20.85
C ASN A 103 1.92 -1.87 -21.32
N LEU A 104 3.08 -2.25 -21.84
CA LEU A 104 3.34 -3.64 -22.24
C LEU A 104 3.31 -4.60 -21.05
N TYR A 105 3.81 -4.18 -19.88
CA TYR A 105 3.75 -4.98 -18.66
C TYR A 105 2.30 -5.19 -18.19
N LEU A 106 1.47 -4.14 -18.25
CA LEU A 106 0.06 -4.24 -17.91
C LEU A 106 -0.66 -5.21 -18.85
N ALA A 107 -0.40 -5.12 -20.16
CA ALA A 107 -0.94 -6.06 -21.15
C ALA A 107 -0.48 -7.51 -20.87
N LYS A 108 0.78 -7.73 -20.50
CA LYS A 108 1.27 -9.05 -20.06
C LYS A 108 0.48 -9.54 -18.83
N CYS A 109 0.32 -8.71 -17.81
CA CYS A 109 -0.41 -9.11 -16.61
C CYS A 109 -1.89 -9.39 -16.88
N ALA A 110 -2.50 -8.69 -17.84
CA ALA A 110 -3.84 -8.98 -18.33
C ALA A 110 -3.90 -10.37 -18.99
N PHE A 111 -2.96 -10.65 -19.89
CA PHE A 111 -2.83 -11.95 -20.54
C PHE A 111 -2.59 -13.11 -19.54
N GLU A 112 -1.88 -12.85 -18.44
CA GLU A 112 -1.67 -13.81 -17.34
C GLU A 112 -2.90 -13.96 -16.41
N GLY A 113 -4.03 -13.33 -16.71
CA GLY A 113 -5.27 -13.42 -15.93
C GLY A 113 -5.25 -12.63 -14.62
N ARG A 114 -4.32 -11.70 -14.43
CA ARG A 114 -4.22 -10.86 -13.22
C ARG A 114 -5.15 -9.64 -13.25
N ASN A 115 -6.29 -9.74 -13.93
CA ASN A 115 -7.19 -8.63 -14.25
C ASN A 115 -7.64 -7.83 -13.02
N LYS A 116 -7.95 -8.52 -11.92
CA LYS A 116 -8.35 -7.90 -10.64
C LYS A 116 -7.26 -6.99 -10.04
N PHE A 117 -5.99 -7.24 -10.36
CA PHE A 117 -4.86 -6.51 -9.80
C PHE A 117 -4.35 -5.40 -10.72
N LEU A 118 -4.80 -5.34 -11.97
CA LEU A 118 -4.31 -4.34 -12.94
C LEU A 118 -4.45 -2.88 -12.44
N PRO A 119 -5.55 -2.46 -11.80
CA PRO A 119 -5.64 -1.11 -11.24
C PRO A 119 -4.57 -0.84 -10.17
N THR A 120 -4.30 -1.84 -9.33
CA THR A 120 -3.26 -1.77 -8.28
C THR A 120 -1.86 -1.73 -8.89
N LEU A 121 -1.60 -2.51 -9.95
CA LEU A 121 -0.34 -2.44 -10.68
C LEU A 121 -0.14 -1.05 -11.30
N ALA A 122 -1.14 -0.56 -12.03
CA ALA A 122 -1.10 0.77 -12.65
C ALA A 122 -0.84 1.87 -11.61
N ALA A 123 -1.51 1.80 -10.45
CA ALA A 123 -1.28 2.73 -9.34
C ALA A 123 0.14 2.63 -8.78
N SER A 124 0.67 1.41 -8.61
CA SER A 124 2.04 1.21 -8.12
C SER A 124 3.10 1.76 -9.07
N LEU A 125 2.92 1.56 -10.38
CA LEU A 125 3.83 2.08 -11.41
C LEU A 125 3.70 3.60 -11.56
N ASN A 126 2.49 4.16 -11.47
CA ASN A 126 2.30 5.62 -11.42
C ASN A 126 2.97 6.24 -10.18
N TYR A 127 2.85 5.55 -9.04
CA TYR A 127 3.46 5.99 -7.79
C TYR A 127 4.98 6.12 -7.94
N PHE A 128 5.66 5.12 -8.49
CA PHE A 128 7.14 5.12 -8.57
C PHE A 128 7.73 5.73 -9.83
N CYS A 129 7.08 5.59 -10.98
CA CYS A 129 7.57 6.03 -12.28
C CYS A 129 6.93 7.34 -12.77
N GLY A 130 6.03 7.93 -11.98
CA GLY A 130 5.31 9.15 -12.31
C GLY A 130 4.10 8.91 -13.21
N SER A 131 3.33 9.97 -13.46
CA SER A 131 2.16 9.93 -14.33
C SER A 131 2.57 9.74 -15.80
N LEU A 132 1.75 9.00 -16.54
CA LEU A 132 1.86 8.95 -18.01
C LEU A 132 1.19 10.17 -18.64
N SER A 133 1.60 10.51 -19.86
CA SER A 133 1.06 11.62 -20.65
C SER A 133 0.87 11.22 -22.11
N GLY A 134 0.00 11.94 -22.83
CA GLY A 134 -0.25 11.73 -24.26
C GLY A 134 -0.82 10.35 -24.58
N ALA A 135 -0.35 9.73 -25.66
CA ALA A 135 -0.84 8.42 -26.10
C ALA A 135 -0.65 7.31 -25.04
N ASP A 136 0.41 7.39 -24.22
CA ASP A 136 0.69 6.33 -23.24
C ASP A 136 -0.38 6.24 -22.14
N ILE A 137 -0.99 7.35 -21.72
CA ILE A 137 -2.08 7.32 -20.74
C ILE A 137 -3.38 6.79 -21.35
N GLU A 138 -3.63 7.07 -22.64
CA GLU A 138 -4.78 6.55 -23.37
C GLU A 138 -4.67 5.04 -23.59
N ILE A 139 -3.49 4.55 -23.95
CA ILE A 139 -3.19 3.11 -24.06
C ILE A 139 -3.40 2.45 -22.70
N GLN A 140 -2.87 3.02 -21.61
CA GLN A 140 -3.06 2.46 -20.27
C GLN A 140 -4.55 2.37 -19.92
N ARG A 141 -5.33 3.43 -20.23
CA ARG A 141 -6.77 3.47 -19.98
C ARG A 141 -7.50 2.39 -20.78
N SER A 142 -7.19 2.25 -22.07
CA SER A 142 -7.78 1.24 -22.94
C SER A 142 -7.52 -0.18 -22.43
N ILE A 143 -6.30 -0.49 -21.98
CA ILE A 143 -5.97 -1.80 -21.38
C ILE A 143 -6.83 -2.05 -20.13
N LEU A 144 -6.94 -1.04 -19.25
CA LEU A 144 -7.72 -1.17 -18.02
C LEU A 144 -9.23 -1.31 -18.29
N GLU A 145 -9.74 -0.67 -19.34
CA GLU A 145 -11.15 -0.75 -19.75
C GLU A 145 -11.47 -2.08 -20.41
N ALA A 146 -10.61 -2.58 -21.29
CA ALA A 146 -10.77 -3.89 -21.93
C ALA A 146 -10.90 -5.01 -20.89
N GLU A 147 -10.08 -4.96 -19.84
CA GLU A 147 -10.08 -6.00 -18.80
C GLU A 147 -11.19 -5.85 -17.76
N ARG A 148 -11.88 -4.71 -17.70
CA ARG A 148 -13.09 -4.56 -16.87
C ARG A 148 -14.23 -5.44 -17.37
N GLY A 149 -14.34 -5.64 -18.69
CA GLY A 149 -15.36 -6.51 -19.29
C GLY A 149 -15.09 -8.00 -19.07
N THR A 150 -13.82 -8.38 -18.96
CA THR A 150 -13.38 -9.78 -18.80
C THR A 150 -13.29 -10.23 -17.33
N ALA A 151 -13.41 -9.30 -16.38
CA ALA A 151 -13.31 -9.62 -14.97
C ALA A 151 -14.53 -10.45 -14.51
N PRO A 152 -14.32 -11.61 -13.84
CA PRO A 152 -15.44 -12.36 -13.28
C PRO A 152 -16.21 -11.50 -12.29
N GLU A 153 -17.54 -11.62 -12.31
CA GLU A 153 -18.45 -10.84 -11.48
C GLU A 153 -17.94 -10.76 -10.04
N VAL A 154 -17.93 -9.54 -9.50
CA VAL A 154 -17.48 -9.30 -8.13
C VAL A 154 -18.45 -10.02 -7.20
N LYS A 155 -18.08 -11.21 -6.76
CA LYS A 155 -18.76 -11.89 -5.66
C LYS A 155 -18.50 -11.08 -4.40
N HIS A 156 -19.42 -10.17 -4.09
CA HIS A 156 -19.42 -9.47 -2.83
C HIS A 156 -19.53 -10.49 -1.71
N ARG A 157 -18.67 -10.38 -0.71
CA ARG A 157 -18.80 -11.16 0.53
C ARG A 157 -20.19 -10.88 1.09
N THR A 158 -21.02 -11.91 1.20
CA THR A 158 -22.35 -11.79 1.79
C THR A 158 -22.18 -11.29 3.21
N LYS A 159 -22.93 -10.25 3.58
CA LYS A 159 -22.94 -9.75 4.96
C LYS A 159 -23.48 -10.88 5.84
N ILE A 160 -22.85 -11.06 7.00
CA ILE A 160 -23.38 -11.97 8.02
C ILE A 160 -24.76 -11.42 8.45
N ASP A 161 -25.78 -12.27 8.39
CA ASP A 161 -27.12 -11.93 8.85
C ASP A 161 -27.25 -12.18 10.36
N GLN A 162 -28.35 -11.68 10.94
CA GLN A 162 -28.57 -11.81 12.38
C GLN A 162 -28.69 -13.29 12.81
N LYS A 163 -29.23 -14.16 11.94
CA LYS A 163 -29.35 -15.59 12.23
C LYS A 163 -27.99 -16.27 12.27
N SER A 164 -27.12 -16.03 11.29
CA SER A 164 -25.76 -16.58 11.28
C SER A 164 -24.93 -16.04 12.45
N MET A 165 -25.10 -14.76 12.81
CA MET A 165 -24.43 -14.19 13.98
C MET A 165 -24.91 -14.85 15.28
N ARG A 166 -26.22 -15.14 15.42
CA ARG A 166 -26.75 -15.87 16.57
C ARG A 166 -26.15 -17.28 16.68
N THR A 167 -26.04 -18.00 15.56
CA THR A 167 -25.42 -19.32 15.51
C THR A 167 -23.96 -19.26 15.96
N LEU A 168 -23.20 -18.28 15.45
CA LEU A 168 -21.78 -18.07 15.80
C LEU A 168 -21.59 -17.77 17.30
N VAL A 169 -22.48 -16.99 17.91
CA VAL A 169 -22.46 -16.71 19.36
C VAL A 169 -22.77 -17.98 20.16
N LEU A 170 -23.77 -18.75 19.76
CA LEU A 170 -24.14 -20.00 20.44
C LEU A 170 -22.98 -21.02 20.38
N GLU A 171 -22.30 -21.10 19.25
CA GLU A 171 -21.11 -21.95 19.07
C GLU A 171 -19.95 -21.47 19.96
N GLY A 172 -19.72 -20.16 20.04
CA GLY A 172 -18.73 -19.57 20.94
C GLY A 172 -18.99 -19.78 22.43
N LEU A 173 -20.26 -19.76 22.85
CA LEU A 173 -20.69 -20.02 24.22
C LEU A 173 -20.62 -21.50 24.60
N SER A 174 -20.83 -22.39 23.63
CA SER A 174 -20.80 -23.84 23.85
C SER A 174 -19.39 -24.44 23.74
N SER A 175 -18.43 -23.67 23.23
CA SER A 175 -17.05 -24.11 23.05
C SER A 175 -16.25 -24.08 24.36
N ARG A 176 -15.41 -25.09 24.56
CA ARG A 176 -14.41 -25.13 25.64
C ARG A 176 -13.08 -24.48 25.25
N ASP A 177 -12.91 -24.12 23.97
CA ASP A 177 -11.73 -23.44 23.47
C ASP A 177 -11.87 -21.93 23.64
N ALA A 178 -11.03 -21.36 24.50
CA ALA A 178 -10.97 -19.94 24.77
C ALA A 178 -10.76 -19.09 23.50
N LYS A 179 -10.06 -19.61 22.48
CA LYS A 179 -9.88 -18.89 21.20
C LYS A 179 -11.19 -18.75 20.43
N VAL A 180 -12.04 -19.77 20.46
CA VAL A 180 -13.35 -19.77 19.80
C VAL A 180 -14.29 -18.80 20.52
N THR A 181 -14.31 -18.81 21.84
CA THR A 181 -15.09 -17.85 22.65
C THR A 181 -14.63 -16.41 22.43
N GLN A 182 -13.32 -16.15 22.37
CA GLN A 182 -12.77 -14.83 22.06
C GLN A 182 -13.15 -14.36 20.65
N ALA A 183 -13.03 -15.23 19.65
CA ALA A 183 -13.41 -14.92 18.27
C ALA A 183 -14.90 -14.60 18.15
N ALA A 184 -15.78 -15.37 18.81
CA ALA A 184 -17.21 -15.12 18.83
C ALA A 184 -17.58 -13.81 19.52
N THR A 185 -16.90 -13.49 20.63
CA THR A 185 -17.09 -12.23 21.36
C THR A 185 -16.67 -11.03 20.50
N LEU A 186 -15.51 -11.10 19.84
CA LEU A 186 -15.04 -10.06 18.93
C LEU A 186 -15.98 -9.88 17.74
N ALA A 187 -16.48 -10.97 17.15
CA ALA A 187 -17.44 -10.92 16.06
C ALA A 187 -18.75 -10.24 16.49
N LEU A 188 -19.26 -10.55 17.68
CA LEU A 188 -20.46 -9.92 18.24
C LEU A 188 -20.25 -8.42 18.50
N LEU A 189 -19.11 -8.05 19.10
CA LEU A 189 -18.75 -6.65 19.35
C LEU A 189 -18.68 -5.86 18.03
N GLN A 190 -17.99 -6.39 17.02
CA GLN A 190 -17.90 -5.76 15.70
C GLN A 190 -19.28 -5.63 15.04
N PHE A 191 -20.12 -6.67 15.11
CA PHE A 191 -21.45 -6.65 14.53
C PHE A 191 -22.34 -5.59 15.18
N LYS A 192 -22.32 -5.47 16.51
CA LYS A 192 -23.07 -4.45 17.25
C LYS A 192 -22.53 -3.04 17.02
N ALA A 193 -21.21 -2.85 17.09
CA ALA A 193 -20.57 -1.55 16.88
C ALA A 193 -20.86 -0.99 15.48
N LEU A 194 -20.76 -1.84 14.44
CA LEU A 194 -21.03 -1.43 13.06
C LEU A 194 -22.52 -1.25 12.75
N GLN A 195 -23.43 -1.87 13.52
CA GLN A 195 -24.86 -1.59 13.46
C GLN A 195 -25.22 -0.24 14.10
N LEU A 196 -24.58 0.12 15.22
CA LEU A 196 -24.81 1.40 15.90
C LEU A 196 -24.40 2.60 15.03
N VAL A 197 -23.27 2.50 14.32
CA VAL A 197 -22.87 3.54 13.35
C VAL A 197 -23.94 3.73 12.28
N ARG A 198 -24.63 2.67 11.85
CA ARG A 198 -25.63 2.74 10.78
C ARG A 198 -26.95 3.40 11.22
N HIS A 199 -27.31 3.32 12.49
CA HIS A 199 -28.52 3.97 13.03
C HIS A 199 -28.33 5.46 13.34
N ASN A 200 -27.11 5.91 13.62
CA ASN A 200 -26.82 7.32 13.95
C ASN A 200 -26.64 8.24 12.72
N PHE A 201 -26.64 7.69 11.50
CA PHE A 201 -26.53 8.45 10.24
C PHE A 201 -27.83 8.45 9.42
N SER A 202 -28.98 8.15 10.04
CA SER A 202 -30.30 8.17 9.39
C SER A 202 -31.30 9.08 10.11
N ALA A 203 -30.80 10.16 10.72
CA ALA A 203 -31.60 11.26 11.26
C ALA A 203 -31.27 12.55 10.51
#